data_AF-A0A1Y1VTV8-F1
#
_entry.id   AF-A0A1Y1VTV8-F1
#
_cell.length_a   1.000
_cell.length_b   1.000
_cell.length_c   1.000
_cell.angle_alpha   90.00
_cell.angle_beta   90.00
_cell.angle_gamma   90.00
#
_symmetry.space_group_name_H-M   'P 1'
#
loop_
_entity.id
_entity.type
_entity.pdbx_description
1 polymer ?
#
loop_
_entity_poly.entity_id
_entity_poly.type
_entity_poly.pdbx_seq_one_letter_code
_entity_poly.pdbx_strand_id
1 'polypeptide(L)'
;TWGPVPWVYQAEVFPRRVRVKGSAVSSLSNYLNNWILTFLGPYLMTHWKKYTFFLFAVCCFIAWAYSQFYVIESKGLNLEKKDAKMSGKA
;
A
#
# COMPACT_ATOMS: atom_id res chain seq x y z
N THR A 1 -4.78 3.26 -11.97
CA THR A 1 -3.82 2.16 -12.21
C THR A 1 -2.91 1.96 -11.02
N TRP A 2 -2.83 0.75 -10.48
CA TRP A 2 -2.00 0.43 -9.31
C TRP A 2 -0.49 0.35 -9.59
N GLY A 3 -0.06 0.53 -10.84
CA GLY A 3 1.36 0.53 -11.23
C GLY A 3 2.17 1.68 -10.62
N PRO A 4 1.94 2.95 -11.01
CA PRO A 4 2.72 4.08 -10.51
C PRO A 4 2.15 4.71 -9.24
N VAL A 5 0.85 4.53 -8.97
CA VAL A 5 0.12 5.23 -7.90
C VAL A 5 0.71 4.99 -6.50
N PRO A 6 1.08 3.77 -6.08
CA PRO A 6 1.65 3.55 -4.75
C PRO A 6 3.02 4.20 -4.56
N TRP A 7 3.81 4.32 -5.63
CA TRP A 7 5.13 4.96 -5.62
C TRP A 7 5.05 6.47 -5.52
N VAL A 8 4.06 7.08 -6.16
CA VAL A 8 3.78 8.52 -6.03
C VAL A 8 3.16 8.81 -4.66
N TYR A 9 2.19 8.00 -4.23
CA TYR A 9 1.49 8.22 -2.97
C TYR A 9 2.40 8.18 -1.75
N GLN A 10 3.32 7.20 -1.68
CA GLN A 10 4.31 7.18 -0.58
C GLN A 10 5.20 8.44 -0.56
N ALA A 11 5.51 9.02 -1.72
CA ALA A 11 6.33 10.24 -1.79
C ALA A 11 5.56 11.49 -1.34
N GLU A 12 4.22 11.47 -1.41
CA GLU A 12 3.34 12.56 -1.01
C GLU A 12 2.88 12.47 0.46
N VAL A 13 2.79 11.26 1.02
CA VAL A 13 2.34 11.04 2.40
C VAL A 13 3.41 11.36 3.43
N PHE A 14 4.69 11.15 3.14
CA PHE A 14 5.72 11.36 4.15
C PHE A 14 6.26 12.80 4.18
N PRO A 15 6.29 13.47 5.35
CA PRO A 15 6.92 14.78 5.48
C PRO A 15 8.42 14.68 5.20
N ARG A 16 8.99 15.76 4.65
CA ARG A 16 10.35 15.82 4.07
C ARG A 16 11.45 15.27 4.99
N ARG A 17 11.26 15.37 6.31
CA ARG A 17 12.22 14.91 7.34
C ARG A 17 12.24 13.38 7.54
N VAL A 18 11.12 12.69 7.30
CA VAL A 18 11.00 11.22 7.50
C VAL A 18 10.82 10.45 6.20
N ARG A 19 10.72 11.14 5.06
CA ARG A 19 10.50 10.55 3.73
C ARG A 19 11.47 9.43 3.39
N VAL A 20 12.75 9.57 3.74
CA VAL A 20 13.76 8.52 3.48
C VAL A 20 13.45 7.24 4.26
N LYS A 21 13.14 7.36 5.56
CA LYS A 21 12.81 6.20 6.41
C LYS A 21 11.48 5.57 5.99
N GLY A 22 10.46 6.39 5.71
CA GLY A 22 9.14 5.92 5.29
C GLY A 22 9.16 5.23 3.91
N SER A 23 9.91 5.79 2.95
CA SER A 23 10.07 5.17 1.62
C SER A 23 10.89 3.87 1.67
N ALA A 24 11.89 3.78 2.57
CA ALA A 24 12.61 2.52 2.79
C ALA A 24 11.69 1.40 3.30
N VAL A 25 10.85 1.69 4.30
CA VAL A 25 9.87 0.71 4.83
C VAL A 25 8.84 0.30 3.77
N SER A 26 8.35 1.27 2.97
CA SER A 26 7.44 1.00 1.85
C SER A 26 8.07 0.07 0.81
N SER A 27 9.34 0.34 0.45
CA SER A 27 10.08 -0.46 -0.53
C SER A 27 10.34 -1.87 0.01
N LEU A 28 10.78 -1.99 1.27
CA LEU A 28 10.96 -3.28 1.93
C LEU A 28 9.65 -4.09 1.98
N SER A 29 8.53 -3.45 2.28
CA SER A 29 7.22 -4.10 2.29
C SER A 29 6.83 -4.63 0.91
N ASN A 30 7.15 -3.88 -0.15
CA ASN A 30 6.91 -4.32 -1.54
C ASN A 30 7.76 -5.54 -1.93
N TYR A 31 9.06 -5.51 -1.59
CA TYR A 31 9.96 -6.64 -1.85
C TYR A 31 9.61 -7.86 -1.01
N LEU A 32 9.19 -7.66 0.25
CA LEU A 32 8.78 -8.74 1.14
C LEU A 32 7.49 -9.41 0.66
N ASN A 33 6.53 -8.63 0.15
CA ASN A 33 5.32 -9.19 -0.47
C ASN A 33 5.64 -10.01 -1.72
N ASN A 34 6.53 -9.51 -2.59
CA ASN A 34 7.03 -10.28 -3.73
C ASN A 34 7.73 -11.58 -3.30
N TRP A 35 8.55 -11.52 -2.25
CA TRP A 35 9.23 -12.70 -1.71
C TRP A 35 8.25 -13.74 -1.17
N ILE A 36 7.24 -13.30 -0.41
CA ILE A 36 6.15 -14.17 0.08
C ILE A 36 5.43 -14.82 -1.09
N LEU A 37 5.09 -14.06 -2.14
CA LEU A 37 4.42 -14.60 -3.33
C LEU A 37 5.27 -15.63 -4.07
N THR A 38 6.58 -15.43 -4.16
CA THR A 38 7.50 -16.39 -4.79
C THR A 38 7.61 -17.69 -4.00
N PHE A 39 7.65 -17.64 -2.67
CA PHE A 39 7.70 -18.84 -1.83
C PHE A 39 6.34 -19.54 -1.70
N LEU A 40 5.28 -18.75 -1.54
CA LEU A 40 3.92 -19.25 -1.34
C LEU A 40 3.28 -19.71 -2.64
N GLY A 41 3.64 -19.12 -3.78
CA GLY A 41 3.13 -19.43 -5.12
C GLY A 41 3.18 -20.91 -5.49
N PRO A 42 4.35 -21.57 -5.47
CA PRO A 42 4.44 -23.00 -5.78
C PRO A 42 3.65 -23.84 -4.77
N TYR A 43 3.70 -23.50 -3.47
CA TYR A 43 2.97 -24.23 -2.42
C TYR A 43 1.44 -24.18 -2.59
N LEU A 44 0.90 -23.00 -2.91
CA LEU A 44 -0.53 -22.80 -3.18
C LEU A 44 -0.97 -23.48 -4.48
N MET A 45 -0.11 -23.52 -5.50
CA MET A 45 -0.42 -24.22 -6.76
C MET A 45 -0.43 -25.74 -6.61
N THR A 46 0.40 -26.31 -5.73
CA THR A 46 0.41 -27.77 -5.51
C THR A 46 -0.82 -28.23 -4.72
N HIS A 47 -1.21 -27.50 -3.67
CA HIS A 47 -2.30 -27.93 -2.78
C HIS A 47 -3.69 -27.37 -3.14
N TRP A 48 -3.78 -26.13 -3.62
CA TRP A 48 -5.02 -25.35 -3.55
C TRP A 48 -5.49 -24.75 -4.88
N LYS A 49 -5.08 -25.32 -6.02
CA LYS A 49 -5.35 -24.86 -7.42
C LYS A 49 -6.58 -23.96 -7.66
N LYS A 50 -7.77 -24.28 -7.12
CA LYS A 50 -8.99 -23.47 -7.26
C LYS A 50 -9.16 -22.37 -6.19
N TYR A 51 -8.68 -22.59 -4.97
CA TYR A 51 -8.75 -21.65 -3.84
C TYR A 51 -7.68 -20.57 -3.88
N THR A 52 -6.58 -20.78 -4.62
CA THR A 52 -5.54 -19.77 -4.83
C THR A 52 -6.13 -18.46 -5.35
N PHE A 53 -7.02 -18.50 -6.35
CA PHE A 53 -7.69 -17.32 -6.88
C PHE A 53 -8.58 -16.62 -5.84
N PHE A 54 -9.23 -17.38 -4.95
CA PHE A 54 -10.06 -16.81 -3.89
C PHE A 54 -9.21 -16.06 -2.86
N LEU A 55 -8.03 -16.59 -2.52
CA LEU A 55 -7.09 -15.93 -1.61
C LEU A 55 -6.58 -14.61 -2.20
N PHE A 56 -6.25 -14.57 -3.49
CA PHE A 56 -5.92 -13.31 -4.19
C PHE A 56 -7.10 -12.33 -4.21
N ALA A 57 -8.32 -12.81 -4.42
CA ALA A 57 -9.51 -11.97 -4.42
C ALA A 57 -9.75 -11.32 -3.04
N VAL A 58 -9.57 -12.07 -1.95
CA VAL A 58 -9.66 -11.55 -0.58
C VAL A 58 -8.57 -10.51 -0.31
N CYS A 59 -7.32 -10.77 -0.71
CA CYS A 59 -6.23 -9.79 -0.59
C CYS A 59 -6.52 -8.50 -1.37
N CYS A 60 -7.06 -8.61 -2.59
CA CYS A 60 -7.50 -7.44 -3.36
C CYS A 60 -8.65 -6.68 -2.69
N PHE A 61 -9.60 -7.39 -2.06
CA PHE A 61 -10.70 -6.76 -1.34
C PHE A 61 -10.21 -6.01 -0.08
N ILE A 62 -9.27 -6.58 0.66
CA ILE A 62 -8.63 -5.91 1.80
C ILE A 62 -7.88 -4.66 1.32
N ALA A 63 -7.14 -4.74 0.22
CA ALA A 63 -6.45 -3.59 -0.36
C ALA A 63 -7.44 -2.49 -0.82
N TRP A 64 -8.59 -2.89 -1.38
CA TRP A 64 -9.65 -1.96 -1.75
C TRP A 64 -10.28 -1.28 -0.53
N ALA A 65 -10.60 -2.04 0.52
CA ALA A 65 -11.13 -1.49 1.77
C ALA A 65 -10.13 -0.54 2.43
N TYR A 66 -8.85 -0.94 2.51
CA TYR A 66 -7.80 -0.07 3.02
C TYR A 66 -7.68 1.24 2.23
N SER A 67 -7.77 1.16 0.90
CA SER A 67 -7.78 2.33 0.02
C SER A 67 -8.97 3.26 0.26
N GLN A 68 -10.15 2.74 0.62
CA GLN A 68 -11.32 3.59 0.90
C GLN A 68 -11.26 4.28 2.26
N PHE A 69 -10.74 3.61 3.29
CA PHE A 69 -10.78 4.14 4.66
C PHE A 69 -9.50 4.88 5.10
N TYR A 70 -8.32 4.44 4.65
CA TYR A 70 -7.04 4.94 5.17
C TYR A 70 -6.28 5.83 4.19
N VAL A 71 -6.57 5.74 2.89
CA VAL A 71 -5.92 6.60 1.89
C VAL A 71 -6.61 7.95 1.89
N ILE A 72 -5.98 8.91 2.56
CA ILE A 72 -6.38 10.31 2.48
C ILE A 72 -5.95 10.83 1.11
N GLU A 73 -6.90 11.31 0.31
CA GLU A 73 -6.63 11.86 -1.01
C GLU A 73 -5.79 13.14 -0.89
N SER A 74 -4.54 13.10 -1.35
CA SER A 74 -3.57 14.20 -1.30
C SER A 74 -3.70 15.16 -2.50
N LYS A 75 -4.58 14.85 -3.46
CA LYS A 75 -4.78 15.63 -4.69
C LYS A 75 -5.56 16.92 -4.39
N GLY A 76 -4.96 18.07 -4.68
CA GLY A 76 -5.63 19.38 -4.61
C GLY A 76 -5.68 20.07 -3.23
N LEU A 77 -5.06 19.51 -2.18
CA LEU A 77 -4.96 20.21 -0.90
C LEU A 77 -3.76 21.17 -0.85
N ASN A 78 -4.02 22.42 -0.44
CA ASN A 78 -2.99 23.40 -0.08
C ASN A 78 -2.11 22.85 1.07
N LEU A 79 -0.82 23.20 1.10
CA LEU A 79 0.18 22.62 2.02
C LEU A 79 -0.28 22.66 3.50
N GLU A 80 -0.94 23.74 3.92
CA GLU A 80 -1.49 23.89 5.28
C GLU A 80 -2.64 22.92 5.61
N LYS A 81 -3.51 22.59 4.65
CA LYS A 81 -4.62 21.65 4.89
C LYS A 81 -4.14 20.20 4.95
N LYS A 82 -2.99 19.88 4.33
CA LYS A 82 -2.34 18.56 4.44
C LYS A 82 -1.73 18.36 5.82
N ASP A 83 -1.03 19.38 6.35
CA ASP A 83 -0.48 19.34 7.71
C ASP A 83 -1.60 19.28 8.78
N ALA A 84 -2.71 20.01 8.61
CA ALA A 84 -3.85 19.93 9.54
C ALA A 84 -4.50 18.54 9.57
N LYS A 85 -4.72 17.90 8.40
CA LYS A 85 -5.26 16.54 8.31
C LYS A 85 -4.32 15.46 8.85
N MET A 86 -3.00 15.63 8.72
CA MET A 86 -2.02 14.70 9.30
C MET A 86 -1.77 14.93 10.78
N SER A 87 -1.90 16.18 11.28
CA SER A 87 -1.66 16.54 12.67
C SER A 87 -2.84 16.20 13.60
N GLY A 88 -3.99 15.75 13.08
CA GLY A 88 -5.16 15.41 13.89
C GLY A 88 -5.77 16.59 14.67
N LYS A 89 -5.44 17.83 14.30
CA LYS A 89 -6.12 19.02 14.81
C LYS A 89 -7.32 19.31 13.92
N ALA A 90 -8.44 18.68 14.29
CA ALA A 90 -9.77 19.23 14.04
C ALA A 90 -10.04 20.34 15.06
#